data_AF-A0A0G2J2A4-F1
#
_entry.id   AF-A0A0G2J2A4-F1
#
_cell.length_a   1.000
_cell.length_b   1.000
_cell.length_c   1.000
_cell.angle_alpha   90.00
_cell.angle_beta   90.00
_cell.angle_gamma   90.00
#
_symmetry.space_group_name_H-M   'P 1'
#
loop_
_entity.id
_entity.type
_entity.pdbx_description
1 polymer ?
#
loop_
_entity_poly.entity_id
_entity_poly.type
_entity_poly.pdbx_seq_one_letter_code
_entity_poly.pdbx_strand_id
1 'polypeptide(L)'
;MKLSAVLPLTFALFAASPSAAYDTATRNCWGGGNCQLGGCQLKTLEIEVYKKGGNIFSKQKAGTQLACCGRGKKRLCAYTDRVMTTVEINGSLGALRERGCRRCGHYDGLTIKA
;
A
#
# COMPACT_ATOMS: atom_id res chain seq x y z
N MET A 1 -40.69 33.10 -10.37
CA MET A 1 -40.45 32.58 -9.00
C MET A 1 -39.20 31.70 -9.06
N LYS A 2 -38.08 32.15 -8.48
CA LYS A 2 -36.81 31.41 -8.47
C LYS A 2 -36.69 30.70 -7.11
N LEU A 3 -36.80 29.38 -7.10
CA LEU A 3 -36.54 28.53 -5.93
C LEU A 3 -35.03 28.31 -5.83
N SER A 4 -34.36 29.11 -5.01
CA SER A 4 -32.99 28.84 -4.60
C SER A 4 -33.01 27.75 -3.53
N ALA A 5 -32.75 26.51 -3.92
CA ALA A 5 -32.47 25.41 -3.01
C ALA A 5 -31.03 25.55 -2.51
N VAL A 6 -30.86 26.12 -1.31
CA VAL A 6 -29.58 26.06 -0.59
C VAL A 6 -29.53 24.69 0.08
N LEU A 7 -28.83 23.72 -0.53
CA LEU A 7 -28.55 22.45 0.14
C LEU A 7 -27.60 22.70 1.32
N PRO A 8 -27.93 22.24 2.53
CA PRO A 8 -26.99 22.28 3.64
C PRO A 8 -25.86 21.28 3.38
N LEU A 9 -24.65 21.80 3.21
CA LEU A 9 -23.39 21.07 3.31
C LEU A 9 -23.20 20.58 4.75
N THR A 10 -23.84 19.48 5.13
CA THR A 10 -23.47 18.77 6.34
C THR A 10 -22.19 17.99 6.05
N PHE A 11 -21.05 18.65 6.22
CA PHE A 11 -19.78 17.97 6.47
C PHE A 11 -19.93 17.21 7.79
N ALA A 12 -20.32 15.94 7.70
CA ALA A 12 -20.19 15.02 8.81
C ALA A 12 -18.69 14.92 9.12
N LEU A 13 -18.25 15.59 10.19
CA LEU A 13 -16.98 15.29 10.83
C LEU A 13 -17.06 13.83 11.28
N PHE A 14 -16.44 12.94 10.52
CA PHE A 14 -16.15 11.59 11.00
C PHE A 14 -15.21 11.75 12.20
N ALA A 15 -15.76 11.52 13.40
CA ALA A 15 -14.96 11.26 14.58
C ALA A 15 -14.00 10.11 14.24
N ALA A 16 -12.72 10.45 14.06
CA ALA A 16 -11.67 9.48 13.80
C ALA A 16 -11.50 8.64 15.06
N SER A 17 -12.21 7.51 15.13
CA SER A 17 -11.91 6.46 16.09
C SER A 17 -10.41 6.15 15.97
N PRO A 18 -9.63 6.05 17.06
CA PRO A 18 -8.20 5.77 16.99
C PRO A 18 -7.90 4.47 16.25
N SER A 19 -8.84 3.53 16.25
CA SER A 19 -8.84 2.30 15.45
C SER A 19 -8.95 2.54 13.93
N ALA A 20 -9.74 3.52 13.49
CA ALA A 20 -9.83 3.91 12.07
C ALA A 20 -8.57 4.66 11.62
N ALA A 21 -8.01 5.52 12.48
CA ALA A 21 -6.74 6.20 12.20
C ALA A 21 -5.57 5.20 12.09
N TYR A 22 -5.49 4.24 13.00
CA TYR A 22 -4.53 3.13 12.91
C TYR A 22 -4.73 2.32 11.64
N ASP A 23 -5.97 1.87 11.33
CA ASP A 23 -6.24 1.10 10.11
C ASP A 23 -5.91 1.91 8.84
N THR A 24 -6.21 3.21 8.79
CA THR A 24 -5.80 4.06 7.66
C THR A 24 -4.30 4.30 7.58
N ALA A 25 -3.57 4.30 8.69
CA ALA A 25 -2.13 4.49 8.70
C ALA A 25 -1.39 3.19 8.36
N THR A 26 -1.87 2.04 8.86
CA THR A 26 -1.20 0.74 8.72
C THR A 26 -1.75 -0.12 7.58
N ARG A 27 -2.93 0.18 7.05
CA ARG A 27 -3.61 -0.59 5.99
C ARG A 27 -4.32 0.32 4.98
N ASN A 28 -3.58 0.75 3.97
CA ASN A 28 -4.08 1.69 2.96
C ASN A 28 -3.50 1.41 1.58
N CYS A 29 -4.06 2.09 0.58
CA CYS A 29 -3.54 2.13 -0.79
C CYS A 29 -2.91 3.50 -1.13
N TRP A 30 -2.45 4.24 -0.12
CA TRP A 30 -1.92 5.59 -0.29
C TRP A 30 -0.45 5.58 -0.73
N GLY A 31 -0.03 6.70 -1.33
CA GLY A 31 1.34 6.93 -1.76
C GLY A 31 1.47 8.26 -2.50
N GLY A 32 2.70 8.62 -2.88
CA GLY A 32 2.98 9.88 -3.60
C GLY A 32 2.37 9.92 -5.00
N GLY A 33 2.49 11.06 -5.69
CA GLY A 33 1.88 11.26 -7.01
C GLY A 33 2.26 10.21 -8.07
N ASN A 34 3.45 9.61 -7.98
CA ASN A 34 3.87 8.53 -8.89
C ASN A 34 3.03 7.24 -8.74
N CYS A 35 2.32 7.08 -7.63
CA CYS A 35 1.42 5.95 -7.39
C CYS A 35 0.13 6.03 -8.21
N GLN A 36 -0.22 7.22 -8.72
CA GLN A 36 -1.36 7.44 -9.60
C GLN A 36 -1.00 7.23 -11.08
N LEU A 37 0.30 7.14 -11.41
CA LEU A 37 0.77 6.96 -12.77
C LEU A 37 0.60 5.50 -13.24
N GLY A 38 0.46 5.28 -14.55
CA GLY A 38 0.55 3.96 -15.17
C GLY A 38 1.96 3.35 -15.06
N GLY A 39 2.13 2.04 -15.30
CA GLY A 39 3.42 1.36 -15.18
C GLY A 39 3.38 0.09 -14.33
N CYS A 40 4.45 -0.19 -13.57
CA CYS A 40 4.50 -1.41 -12.78
C CYS A 40 3.36 -1.46 -11.76
N GLN A 41 2.61 -2.56 -11.80
CA GLN A 41 1.48 -2.82 -10.90
C GLN A 41 1.94 -3.68 -9.72
N LEU A 42 1.18 -3.62 -8.63
CA LEU A 42 1.43 -4.40 -7.42
C LEU A 42 1.53 -5.90 -7.72
N LYS A 43 0.68 -6.43 -8.61
CA LYS A 43 0.73 -7.83 -9.06
C LYS A 43 2.07 -8.20 -9.70
N THR A 44 2.68 -7.30 -10.48
CA THR A 44 4.00 -7.53 -11.08
C THR A 44 5.10 -7.46 -10.02
N LEU A 45 5.01 -6.50 -9.09
CA LEU A 45 5.95 -6.39 -7.98
C LEU A 45 5.93 -7.64 -7.09
N GLU A 46 4.75 -8.17 -6.80
CA GLU A 46 4.56 -9.38 -6.02
C GLU A 46 5.31 -10.57 -6.63
N ILE A 47 5.22 -10.75 -7.95
CA ILE A 47 6.00 -11.79 -8.67
C ILE A 47 7.50 -11.59 -8.47
N GLU A 48 7.98 -10.35 -8.51
CA GLU A 48 9.40 -10.04 -8.30
C GLU A 48 9.84 -10.26 -6.83
N VAL A 49 8.97 -10.00 -5.86
CA VAL A 49 9.21 -10.33 -4.45
C VAL A 49 9.28 -11.84 -4.27
N TYR A 50 8.37 -12.62 -4.86
CA TYR A 50 8.40 -14.08 -4.77
C TYR A 50 9.66 -14.69 -5.39
N LYS A 51 10.10 -14.20 -6.55
CA LYS A 51 11.34 -14.67 -7.20
C LYS A 51 12.59 -14.44 -6.36
N LYS A 52 12.61 -13.34 -5.60
CA LYS A 52 13.72 -12.98 -4.71
C LYS A 52 13.56 -13.51 -3.30
N GLY A 53 12.36 -13.95 -2.94
CA GLY A 53 12.03 -14.54 -1.65
C GLY A 53 12.85 -15.80 -1.47
N GLY A 54 13.72 -15.80 -0.46
CA GLY A 54 14.45 -16.98 -0.02
C GLY A 54 13.53 -17.96 0.72
N ASN A 55 14.07 -18.63 1.72
CA ASN A 55 13.28 -19.51 2.58
C ASN A 55 12.06 -18.75 3.17
N ILE A 56 10.92 -19.43 3.27
CA ILE A 56 9.66 -18.89 3.81
C ILE A 56 9.82 -18.32 5.23
N PHE A 57 10.77 -18.86 6.01
CA PHE A 57 11.06 -18.39 7.37
C PHE A 57 12.20 -17.35 7.44
N SER A 58 12.80 -16.98 6.30
CA SER A 58 13.82 -15.93 6.27
C SER A 58 13.24 -14.62 6.76
N LYS A 59 13.87 -14.04 7.78
CA LYS A 59 13.51 -12.74 8.33
C LYS A 59 14.24 -11.65 7.57
N GLN A 60 13.49 -10.69 7.06
CA GLN A 60 13.98 -9.45 6.48
C GLN A 60 13.98 -8.37 7.57
N LYS A 61 15.07 -7.61 7.66
CA LYS A 61 15.20 -6.53 8.66
C LYS A 61 14.35 -5.33 8.26
N ALA A 62 13.98 -4.49 9.22
CA ALA A 62 13.37 -3.19 8.91
C ALA A 62 14.26 -2.38 7.95
N GLY A 63 13.64 -1.64 7.04
CA GLY A 63 14.29 -0.88 5.97
C GLY A 63 14.72 -1.71 4.75
N THR A 64 14.50 -3.03 4.74
CA THR A 64 14.97 -3.88 3.62
C THR A 64 14.12 -3.63 2.38
N GLN A 65 14.78 -3.30 1.25
CA GLN A 65 14.17 -3.31 -0.08
C GLN A 65 14.08 -4.74 -0.60
N LEU A 66 12.87 -5.26 -0.73
CA LEU A 66 12.61 -6.64 -1.12
C LEU A 66 12.79 -6.84 -2.63
N ALA A 67 12.07 -6.04 -3.40
CA ALA A 67 12.15 -6.04 -4.85
C ALA A 67 11.67 -4.72 -5.41
N CYS A 68 12.00 -4.49 -6.68
CA CYS A 68 11.48 -3.39 -7.45
C CYS A 68 11.17 -3.83 -8.88
N CYS A 69 10.23 -3.16 -9.50
CA CYS A 69 9.87 -3.36 -10.90
C CYS A 69 9.66 -2.00 -11.58
N GLY A 70 9.67 -1.99 -12.91
CA GLY A 70 9.59 -0.74 -13.69
C GLY A 70 10.85 0.13 -13.59
N ARG A 71 10.79 1.30 -14.24
CA ARG A 71 11.91 2.27 -14.34
C ARG A 71 11.40 3.71 -14.24
N GLY A 72 12.25 4.62 -13.77
CA GLY A 72 11.93 6.05 -13.63
C GLY A 72 10.65 6.28 -12.82
N LYS A 73 9.79 7.20 -13.28
CA LYS A 73 8.50 7.52 -12.64
C LYS A 73 7.49 6.37 -12.62
N LYS A 74 7.78 5.26 -13.32
CA LYS A 74 6.95 4.05 -13.36
C LYS A 74 7.51 2.94 -12.47
N ARG A 75 8.62 3.20 -11.76
CA ARG A 75 9.21 2.27 -10.81
C ARG A 75 8.26 2.06 -9.63
N LEU A 76 8.35 0.89 -9.03
CA LEU A 76 7.60 0.52 -7.84
C LEU A 76 8.49 -0.43 -7.04
N CYS A 77 8.61 -0.20 -5.74
CA CYS A 77 9.48 -0.94 -4.84
C CYS A 77 8.75 -1.32 -3.57
N ALA A 78 9.03 -2.53 -3.07
CA ALA A 78 8.56 -3.02 -1.78
C ALA A 78 9.65 -2.88 -0.72
N TYR A 79 9.27 -2.37 0.45
CA TYR A 79 10.12 -2.20 1.61
C TYR A 79 9.44 -2.78 2.85
N THR A 80 10.25 -3.23 3.79
CA THR A 80 9.81 -3.62 5.13
C THR A 80 10.05 -2.46 6.10
N ASP A 81 9.08 -2.14 6.95
CA ASP A 81 9.22 -1.10 7.99
C ASP A 81 9.50 -1.71 9.37
N ARG A 82 9.30 -3.03 9.50
CA ARG A 82 9.65 -3.83 10.67
C ARG A 82 10.32 -5.13 10.25
N VAL A 83 10.81 -5.90 11.21
CA VAL A 83 11.26 -7.27 10.92
C VAL A 83 10.06 -8.10 10.45
N MET A 84 10.18 -8.72 9.28
CA MET A 84 9.12 -9.53 8.67
C MET A 84 9.68 -10.80 8.08
N THR A 85 8.97 -11.91 8.23
CA THR A 85 9.24 -13.15 7.52
C THR A 85 8.75 -13.07 6.07
N THR A 86 9.31 -13.90 5.19
CA THR A 86 8.82 -14.04 3.81
C THR A 86 7.31 -14.38 3.78
N VAL A 87 6.81 -15.21 4.72
CA VAL A 87 5.37 -15.50 4.85
C VAL A 87 4.54 -14.23 5.14
N GLU A 88 4.96 -13.43 6.13
CA GLU A 88 4.26 -12.18 6.47
C GLU A 88 4.28 -11.19 5.30
N ILE A 89 5.40 -11.10 4.58
CA ILE A 89 5.56 -10.26 3.39
C ILE A 89 4.55 -10.67 2.32
N ASN A 90 4.47 -11.97 2.03
CA ASN A 90 3.58 -12.51 1.00
C ASN A 90 2.10 -12.32 1.38
N GLY A 91 1.75 -12.58 2.64
CA GLY A 91 0.41 -12.31 3.16
C GLY A 91 0.03 -10.83 3.05
N SER A 92 0.97 -9.93 3.35
CA SER A 92 0.74 -8.47 3.25
C SER A 92 0.56 -8.01 1.81
N LEU A 93 1.32 -8.56 0.86
CA LEU A 93 1.14 -8.31 -0.58
C LEU A 93 -0.23 -8.79 -1.06
N GLY A 94 -0.65 -9.99 -0.63
CA GLY A 94 -1.98 -10.54 -0.91
C GLY A 94 -3.10 -9.64 -0.39
N ALA A 95 -3.01 -9.23 0.88
CA ALA A 95 -4.00 -8.36 1.51
C ALA A 95 -4.12 -6.98 0.83
N LEU A 96 -3.01 -6.39 0.40
CA LEU A 96 -3.03 -5.14 -0.39
C LEU A 96 -3.77 -5.33 -1.72
N ARG A 97 -3.58 -6.47 -2.39
CA ARG A 97 -4.30 -6.78 -3.63
C ARG A 97 -5.79 -7.01 -3.41
N GLU A 98 -6.15 -7.74 -2.37
CA GLU A 98 -7.55 -8.00 -2.00
C GLU A 98 -8.29 -6.71 -1.64
N ARG A 99 -7.60 -5.75 -1.01
CA ARG A 99 -8.12 -4.40 -0.74
C ARG A 99 -8.27 -3.54 -2.00
N GLY A 100 -7.77 -3.99 -3.15
CA GLY A 100 -7.84 -3.27 -4.42
C GLY A 100 -6.69 -2.28 -4.66
N CYS A 101 -5.61 -2.34 -3.88
CA CYS A 101 -4.44 -1.50 -4.11
C CYS A 101 -3.77 -1.90 -5.44
N ARG A 102 -3.74 -0.96 -6.40
CA ARG A 102 -3.17 -1.24 -7.74
C ARG A 102 -1.66 -1.09 -7.81
N ARG A 103 -1.11 -0.14 -7.05
CA ARG A 103 0.31 0.24 -7.12
C ARG A 103 0.94 0.39 -5.75
N CYS A 104 0.56 1.43 -5.02
CA CYS A 104 1.12 1.75 -3.72
C CYS A 104 0.16 1.38 -2.61
N GLY A 105 0.71 1.31 -1.41
CA GLY A 105 -0.03 1.03 -0.21
C GLY A 105 0.89 0.62 0.91
N HIS A 106 0.30 0.46 2.07
CA HIS A 106 0.98 0.00 3.26
C HIS A 106 0.09 -1.01 3.97
N TYR A 107 0.67 -2.11 4.44
CA TYR A 107 -0.06 -3.17 5.14
C TYR A 107 0.83 -3.80 6.21
N ASP A 108 0.48 -3.58 7.48
CA ASP A 108 1.06 -4.23 8.67
C ASP A 108 2.60 -4.33 8.65
N GLY A 109 3.27 -3.24 8.25
CA GLY A 109 4.73 -3.14 8.20
C GLY A 109 5.37 -3.42 6.84
N LEU A 110 4.59 -3.74 5.81
CA LEU A 110 5.02 -3.74 4.41
C LEU A 110 4.62 -2.42 3.75
N THR A 111 5.57 -1.75 3.11
CA THR A 111 5.35 -0.51 2.36
C THR A 111 5.66 -0.69 0.88
N ILE A 112 4.75 -0.22 0.02
CA ILE A 112 4.93 -0.17 -1.42
C ILE A 112 4.98 1.30 -1.89
N LYS A 113 6.11 1.72 -2.45
CA LYS A 113 6.36 3.11 -2.89
C LYS A 113 6.81 3.14 -4.35
N ALA A 114 6.40 4.18 -5.09
CA ALA A 114 6.72 4.42 -6.50
C ALA A 114 7.81 5.47 -6.68
#